data_AF-A0AAV2Q0Z2-F1
#
_entry.id   AF-A0AAV2Q0Z2-F1
#
_cell.length_a   1.000
_cell.length_b   1.000
_cell.length_c   1.000
_cell.angle_alpha   90.00
_cell.angle_beta   90.00
_cell.angle_gamma   90.00
#
_symmetry.space_group_name_H-M   'P 1'
#
loop_
_entity.id
_entity.type
_entity.pdbx_description
1 polymer ?
#
loop_
_entity_poly.entity_id
_entity_poly.type
_entity_poly.pdbx_seq_one_letter_code
_entity_poly.pdbx_strand_id
1 'polypeptide(L)'
;VLNTNKLQLSEENGLHILVLSQYDAKVLIHRVFPTTAYGMSLGIIPLLHSIAPGRILVMAVKNDAGLNLSKPIRNYFKTMGAQQSHNLPYHGYFAWISTVGGSVLAEGIINDSSGDLGFILSPVHIQVQVPLMEPESCRSSLVGPLEVARSQFCQRYDGYGDLCACFEQTPLQIPT
;
A
#
# COMPACT_ATOMS: atom_id res chain seq x y z
N VAL A 1 11.54 18.96 -1.32
CA VAL A 1 12.51 18.28 -2.20
C VAL A 1 12.67 16.85 -1.69
N LEU A 2 11.89 15.90 -2.23
CA LEU A 2 12.12 14.48 -1.95
C LEU A 2 13.47 14.15 -2.57
N ASN A 3 14.48 14.02 -1.71
CA ASN A 3 15.84 13.72 -2.14
C ASN A 3 15.80 12.41 -2.91
N THR A 4 16.29 12.44 -4.15
CA THR A 4 16.25 11.38 -5.16
C THR A 4 17.18 10.22 -4.82
N ASN A 5 17.13 9.72 -3.58
CA ASN A 5 17.51 8.35 -3.30
C ASN A 5 16.37 7.51 -3.86
N LYS A 6 16.54 7.01 -5.09
CA LYS A 6 15.68 5.95 -5.62
C LYS A 6 15.51 4.93 -4.51
N LEU A 7 14.28 4.78 -4.02
CA LEU A 7 13.95 3.72 -3.07
C LEU A 7 14.42 2.42 -3.74
N GLN A 8 15.47 1.79 -3.17
CA GLN A 8 15.94 0.50 -3.65
C GLN A 8 14.89 -0.52 -3.26
N LEU A 9 13.90 -0.68 -4.13
CA LEU A 9 12.93 -1.75 -4.05
C LEU A 9 13.66 -3.08 -4.26
N SER A 10 13.15 -4.16 -3.65
CA SER A 10 13.84 -5.43 -3.75
C SER A 10 13.92 -5.86 -5.22
N GLU A 11 14.93 -6.66 -5.56
CA GLU A 11 15.06 -7.18 -6.93
C GLU A 11 14.02 -8.28 -7.25
N GLU A 12 13.13 -8.59 -6.31
CA GLU A 12 12.19 -9.71 -6.42
C GLU A 12 11.00 -9.38 -7.34
N ASN A 13 10.61 -10.37 -8.15
CA ASN A 13 9.44 -10.29 -9.01
C ASN A 13 8.13 -10.41 -8.21
N GLY A 14 7.08 -9.73 -8.64
CA GLY A 14 5.78 -9.78 -7.99
C GLY A 14 5.15 -8.41 -7.76
N LEU A 15 4.22 -8.39 -6.81
CA LEU A 15 3.56 -7.17 -6.35
C LEU A 15 4.36 -6.54 -5.21
N HIS A 16 4.89 -5.35 -5.46
CA HIS A 16 5.52 -4.51 -4.45
C HIS A 16 4.45 -3.66 -3.78
N ILE A 17 4.47 -3.65 -2.45
CA ILE A 17 3.56 -2.86 -1.61
C ILE A 17 4.41 -2.00 -0.69
N LEU A 18 4.21 -0.69 -0.79
CA LEU A 18 4.88 0.33 0.02
C LEU A 18 3.82 1.15 0.74
N VAL A 19 4.04 1.37 2.03
CA VAL A 19 3.19 2.21 2.87
C VAL A 19 4.03 3.37 3.37
N LEU A 20 3.57 4.58 3.07
CA LEU A 20 4.21 5.82 3.52
C LEU A 20 3.35 6.49 4.59
N SER A 21 4.06 7.09 5.55
CA SER A 21 3.48 8.03 6.50
C SER A 21 2.93 9.24 5.74
N GLN A 22 1.67 9.57 6.01
CA GLN A 22 1.00 10.76 5.48
C GLN A 22 1.54 12.07 6.03
N TYR A 23 2.34 12.03 7.11
CA TYR A 23 2.86 13.22 7.78
C TYR A 23 4.22 13.66 7.21
N ASP A 24 5.09 12.71 6.90
CA ASP A 24 6.50 12.97 6.54
C ASP A 24 7.01 12.12 5.38
N ALA A 25 6.13 11.35 4.72
CA ALA A 25 6.44 10.46 3.59
C ALA A 25 7.51 9.39 3.89
N LYS A 26 7.80 9.10 5.17
CA LYS A 26 8.70 8.00 5.53
C LYS A 26 8.05 6.66 5.20
N VAL A 27 8.88 5.72 4.73
CA VAL A 27 8.45 4.34 4.48
C VAL A 27 8.23 3.63 5.81
N LEU A 28 7.01 3.18 6.05
CA LEU A 28 6.62 2.41 7.24
C LEU A 28 6.66 0.92 6.95
N ILE A 29 6.16 0.51 5.78
CA ILE A 29 6.13 -0.88 5.33
C ILE A 29 6.66 -0.94 3.90
N HIS A 30 7.51 -1.91 3.66
CA HIS A 30 7.88 -2.37 2.33
C HIS A 30 7.79 -3.90 2.32
N ARG A 31 6.94 -4.44 1.45
CA ARG A 31 6.71 -5.87 1.28
C ARG A 31 6.59 -6.20 -0.19
N VAL A 32 7.09 -7.38 -0.54
CA VAL A 32 6.99 -7.90 -1.90
C VAL A 32 6.31 -9.26 -1.83
N PHE A 33 5.31 -9.43 -2.69
CA PHE A 33 4.56 -10.67 -2.80
C PHE A 33 4.80 -11.26 -4.19
N PRO A 34 5.59 -12.35 -4.30
CA PRO A 34 5.78 -13.05 -5.57
C PRO A 34 4.52 -13.85 -5.91
N THR A 35 3.49 -13.17 -6.41
CA THR A 35 2.17 -13.77 -6.71
C THR A 35 2.20 -14.73 -7.90
N THR A 36 3.35 -14.92 -8.55
CA THR A 36 3.57 -16.02 -9.52
C THR A 36 3.62 -17.38 -8.84
N ALA A 37 3.99 -17.45 -7.55
CA ALA A 37 3.96 -18.67 -6.76
C ALA A 37 2.63 -18.83 -6.03
N TYR A 38 2.10 -20.06 -6.02
CA TYR A 38 0.83 -20.38 -5.38
C TYR A 38 0.86 -20.08 -3.88
N GLY A 39 -0.22 -19.49 -3.35
CA GLY A 39 -0.35 -19.18 -1.92
C GLY A 39 0.38 -17.91 -1.46
N MET A 40 1.33 -17.38 -2.23
CA MET A 40 2.08 -16.18 -1.84
C MET A 40 1.21 -14.91 -1.79
N SER A 41 0.08 -14.90 -2.48
CA SER A 41 -0.88 -13.79 -2.43
C SER A 41 -1.74 -13.76 -1.16
N LEU A 42 -1.71 -14.80 -0.32
CA LEU A 42 -2.62 -14.92 0.85
C LEU A 42 -2.35 -13.85 1.92
N GLY A 43 -1.10 -13.40 2.05
CA GLY A 43 -0.73 -12.36 3.02
C GLY A 43 -1.08 -10.94 2.60
N ILE A 44 -1.51 -10.70 1.36
CA ILE A 44 -1.78 -9.36 0.84
C ILE A 44 -2.99 -8.74 1.55
N ILE A 45 -4.13 -9.42 1.58
CA ILE A 45 -5.35 -8.88 2.23
C ILE A 45 -5.15 -8.61 3.73
N PRO A 46 -4.61 -9.56 4.53
CA PRO A 46 -4.32 -9.30 5.93
C PRO A 46 -3.38 -8.10 6.14
N LEU A 47 -2.36 -7.95 5.29
CA LEU A 47 -1.49 -6.77 5.34
C LEU A 47 -2.28 -5.49 5.04
N LEU A 48 -3.09 -5.46 3.99
CA LEU A 48 -3.85 -4.28 3.60
C LEU A 48 -4.84 -3.85 4.68
N HIS A 49 -5.48 -4.81 5.36
CA HIS A 49 -6.40 -4.54 6.47
C HIS A 49 -5.69 -4.14 7.77
N SER A 50 -4.40 -4.43 7.92
CA SER A 50 -3.64 -4.05 9.13
C SER A 50 -3.02 -2.66 9.04
N ILE A 51 -3.08 -2.00 7.87
CA ILE A 51 -2.57 -0.64 7.69
C ILE A 51 -3.58 0.36 8.25
N ALA A 52 -3.10 1.31 9.04
CA ALA A 52 -3.93 2.38 9.57
C ALA A 52 -4.60 3.20 8.44
N PRO A 53 -5.87 3.63 8.60
CA PRO A 53 -6.51 4.55 7.66
C PRO A 53 -5.72 5.86 7.49
N GLY A 54 -5.77 6.44 6.29
CA GLY A 54 -5.11 7.69 5.94
C GLY A 54 -3.65 7.56 5.50
N ARG A 55 -3.03 6.39 5.60
CA ARG A 55 -1.69 6.13 5.06
C ARG A 55 -1.68 6.22 3.54
N ILE A 56 -0.53 6.56 2.97
CA ILE A 56 -0.32 6.55 1.52
C ILE A 56 0.12 5.15 1.13
N LEU A 57 -0.66 4.49 0.30
CA LEU A 57 -0.40 3.15 -0.21
C LEU A 57 0.08 3.26 -1.66
N VAL A 58 1.26 2.69 -1.92
CA VAL A 58 1.85 2.61 -3.26
C VAL A 58 2.02 1.14 -3.61
N MET A 59 1.52 0.75 -4.78
CA MET A 59 1.66 -0.59 -5.31
C MET A 59 2.21 -0.55 -6.73
N ALA A 60 3.11 -1.47 -7.02
CA ALA A 60 3.71 -1.60 -8.35
C ALA A 60 4.04 -3.06 -8.65
N VAL A 61 3.97 -3.43 -9.93
CA VAL A 61 4.32 -4.78 -10.38
C VAL A 61 5.70 -4.79 -11.02
N LYS A 62 6.51 -5.77 -10.60
CA LYS A 62 7.75 -6.14 -11.28
C LYS A 62 7.57 -7.50 -11.96
N ASN A 63 7.83 -7.54 -13.27
CA ASN A 63 7.73 -8.72 -14.15
C ASN A 63 6.29 -9.28 -14.29
N ASP A 64 5.75 -9.93 -13.26
CA ASP A 64 4.36 -10.39 -13.25
C ASP A 64 3.80 -10.39 -11.83
N ALA A 65 2.54 -9.99 -11.71
CA ALA A 65 1.76 -10.27 -10.51
C ALA A 65 0.35 -10.79 -10.80
N GLY A 66 -0.04 -10.90 -12.07
CA GLY A 66 -1.41 -11.17 -12.49
C GLY A 66 -1.83 -12.63 -12.34
N LEU A 67 -0.87 -13.57 -12.47
CA LEU A 67 -1.13 -15.01 -12.59
C LEU A 67 -1.95 -15.59 -11.43
N ASN A 68 -1.53 -15.39 -10.18
CA ASN A 68 -2.28 -15.83 -9.00
C ASN A 68 -2.81 -14.66 -8.16
N LEU A 69 -3.17 -13.55 -8.81
CA LEU A 69 -3.84 -12.47 -8.10
C LEU A 69 -5.27 -12.88 -7.75
N SER A 70 -5.50 -13.19 -6.47
CA SER A 70 -6.75 -13.76 -5.98
C SER A 70 -7.94 -12.80 -6.14
N LYS A 71 -9.16 -13.36 -6.26
CA LYS A 71 -10.41 -12.58 -6.36
C LYS A 71 -10.58 -11.56 -5.21
N PRO A 72 -10.27 -11.88 -3.94
CA PRO A 72 -10.31 -10.90 -2.85
C PRO A 72 -9.46 -9.64 -3.11
N ILE A 73 -8.26 -9.80 -3.67
CA ILE A 73 -7.36 -8.67 -3.96
C ILE A 73 -7.92 -7.82 -5.09
N ARG A 74 -8.44 -8.47 -6.14
CA ARG A 74 -9.12 -7.77 -7.24
C ARG A 74 -10.35 -6.99 -6.77
N ASN A 75 -11.11 -7.59 -5.86
CA ASN A 75 -12.25 -6.92 -5.22
C ASN A 75 -11.79 -5.72 -4.38
N TYR A 76 -10.69 -5.84 -3.63
CA TYR A 76 -10.11 -4.73 -2.88
C TYR A 76 -9.78 -3.53 -3.80
N PHE A 77 -9.14 -3.77 -4.94
CA PHE A 77 -8.91 -2.71 -5.92
C PHE A 77 -10.22 -2.08 -6.41
N LYS A 78 -11.23 -2.90 -6.71
CA LYS A 78 -12.54 -2.42 -7.14
C LYS A 78 -13.23 -1.55 -6.07
N THR A 79 -13.20 -1.96 -4.81
CA THR A 79 -13.81 -1.20 -3.70
C THR A 79 -13.08 0.11 -3.42
N MET A 80 -11.76 0.15 -3.66
CA MET A 80 -10.98 1.38 -3.55
C MET A 80 -11.20 2.35 -4.74
N GLY A 81 -11.92 1.92 -5.79
CA GLY A 81 -12.23 2.74 -6.96
C GLY A 81 -11.23 2.60 -8.12
N ALA A 82 -10.44 1.52 -8.16
CA ALA A 82 -9.53 1.25 -9.28
C ALA A 82 -10.31 1.06 -10.59
N GLN A 83 -9.92 1.81 -11.61
CA GLN A 83 -10.56 1.80 -12.93
C GLN A 83 -10.20 0.52 -13.69
N GLN A 84 -8.96 0.04 -13.58
CA GLN A 84 -8.47 -1.05 -14.42
C GLN A 84 -7.67 -2.13 -13.66
N SER A 85 -7.05 -1.80 -12.52
CA SER A 85 -6.16 -2.69 -11.76
C SER A 85 -6.88 -3.95 -11.23
N HIS A 86 -8.19 -3.88 -11.02
CA HIS A 86 -8.99 -5.05 -10.64
C HIS A 86 -8.97 -6.15 -11.71
N ASN A 87 -8.77 -5.79 -12.97
CA ASN A 87 -8.68 -6.69 -14.12
C ASN A 87 -7.24 -6.84 -14.64
N LEU A 88 -6.24 -6.77 -13.75
CA LEU A 88 -4.83 -6.97 -14.13
C LEU A 88 -4.65 -8.33 -14.84
N PRO A 89 -4.22 -8.36 -16.11
CA PRO A 89 -3.97 -9.60 -16.82
C PRO A 89 -2.63 -10.21 -16.43
N TYR A 90 -2.38 -11.44 -16.90
CA TYR A 90 -1.03 -12.02 -16.91
C TYR A 90 -0.08 -11.10 -17.68
N HIS A 91 1.13 -10.88 -17.15
CA HIS A 91 2.12 -9.93 -17.67
C HIS A 91 1.63 -8.48 -17.76
N GLY A 92 0.59 -8.13 -17.02
CA GLY A 92 0.17 -6.74 -16.86
C GLY A 92 1.12 -5.99 -15.94
N TYR A 93 1.67 -4.87 -16.42
CA TYR A 93 2.39 -3.91 -15.58
C TYR A 93 1.39 -2.90 -15.04
N PHE A 94 1.43 -2.63 -13.74
CA PHE A 94 0.68 -1.52 -13.18
C PHE A 94 1.45 -0.81 -12.08
N ALA A 95 1.12 0.46 -11.90
CA ALA A 95 1.50 1.28 -10.79
C ALA A 95 0.24 1.96 -10.25
N TRP A 96 0.12 2.04 -8.93
CA TRP A 96 -1.08 2.54 -8.28
C TRP A 96 -0.73 3.23 -6.97
N ILE A 97 -1.36 4.38 -6.72
CA ILE A 97 -1.18 5.19 -5.54
C ILE A 97 -2.55 5.56 -4.99
N SER A 98 -2.79 5.32 -3.71
CA SER A 98 -4.02 5.69 -3.01
C SER A 98 -3.76 6.13 -1.58
N THR A 99 -4.83 6.59 -0.91
CA THR A 99 -4.89 6.65 0.55
C THR A 99 -5.69 5.46 1.09
N VAL A 100 -5.23 4.85 2.19
CA VAL A 100 -5.94 3.73 2.84
C VAL A 100 -7.25 4.25 3.43
N GLY A 101 -8.37 3.63 3.07
CA GLY A 101 -9.72 4.09 3.45
C GLY A 101 -10.20 5.35 2.71
N GLY A 102 -9.41 5.87 1.76
CA GLY A 102 -9.76 7.00 0.91
C GLY A 102 -9.91 6.59 -0.56
N SER A 103 -9.54 7.51 -1.46
CA SER A 103 -9.66 7.32 -2.91
C SER A 103 -8.32 6.98 -3.58
N VAL A 104 -8.42 6.43 -4.80
CA VAL A 104 -7.27 6.32 -5.71
C VAL A 104 -6.80 7.72 -6.10
N LEU A 105 -5.49 7.96 -5.95
CA LEU A 105 -4.84 9.23 -6.32
C LEU A 105 -4.24 9.16 -7.73
N ALA A 106 -3.66 8.02 -8.09
CA ALA A 106 -3.15 7.77 -9.43
C ALA A 106 -3.14 6.27 -9.74
N GLU A 107 -3.39 5.94 -11.00
CA GLU A 107 -3.39 4.58 -11.52
C GLU A 107 -2.83 4.59 -12.94
N GLY A 108 -1.94 3.66 -13.24
CA GLY A 108 -1.42 3.41 -14.57
C GLY A 108 -1.33 1.91 -14.80
N ILE A 109 -1.81 1.44 -15.95
CA ILE A 109 -1.76 0.05 -16.34
C ILE A 109 -1.32 -0.05 -17.80
N ILE A 110 -0.48 -1.02 -18.09
CA ILE A 110 -0.14 -1.44 -19.45
C ILE A 110 -0.41 -2.94 -19.51
N ASN A 111 -1.34 -3.32 -20.39
CA ASN A 111 -1.65 -4.71 -20.64
C ASN A 111 -0.78 -5.18 -21.80
N ASP A 112 0.00 -6.24 -21.57
CA ASP A 112 0.67 -6.94 -22.65
C ASP A 112 -0.32 -7.88 -23.34
N SER A 113 -1.09 -7.33 -24.29
CA SER A 113 -2.01 -8.07 -25.14
C SER A 113 -1.42 -8.42 -26.51
N SER A 114 -0.13 -8.15 -26.74
CA SER A 114 0.57 -8.56 -27.96
C SER A 114 1.07 -9.99 -27.82
N GLY A 115 0.54 -10.91 -28.61
CA GLY A 115 0.94 -12.32 -28.69
C GLY A 115 2.36 -12.58 -29.21
N ASP A 116 3.27 -11.63 -29.09
CA ASP A 116 4.69 -11.79 -29.40
C ASP A 116 5.44 -12.10 -28.10
N LEU A 117 5.51 -13.40 -27.80
CA LEU A 117 6.29 -13.98 -26.70
C LEU A 117 7.76 -13.54 -26.79
N GLY A 118 8.14 -12.43 -26.16
CA GLY A 118 9.56 -12.04 -26.07
C GLY A 118 9.90 -10.60 -25.69
N PHE A 119 8.96 -9.65 -25.69
CA PHE A 119 9.29 -8.24 -25.41
C PHE A 119 8.66 -7.73 -24.11
N ILE A 120 9.49 -7.21 -23.21
CA ILE A 120 9.04 -6.44 -22.04
C ILE A 120 8.56 -5.08 -22.57
N LEU A 121 7.25 -4.81 -22.46
CA LEU A 121 6.67 -3.52 -22.85
C LEU A 121 7.15 -2.36 -21.96
N SER A 122 6.96 -1.14 -22.49
CA SER A 122 7.34 0.13 -21.90
C SER A 122 6.96 0.23 -20.41
N PRO A 123 7.85 0.76 -19.55
CA PRO A 123 7.58 0.90 -18.13
C PRO A 123 6.37 1.81 -17.87
N VAL A 124 5.56 1.45 -16.86
CA VAL A 124 4.50 2.32 -16.35
C VAL A 124 5.13 3.41 -15.48
N HIS A 125 4.89 4.66 -15.84
CA HIS A 125 5.28 5.81 -15.04
C HIS A 125 4.03 6.58 -14.61
N ILE A 126 3.86 6.74 -13.29
CA ILE A 126 2.83 7.58 -12.71
C ILE A 126 3.47 8.63 -11.81
N GLN A 127 2.90 9.83 -11.80
CA GLN A 127 3.34 10.93 -10.96
C GLN A 127 2.11 11.63 -10.39
N VAL A 128 2.11 11.83 -9.08
CA VAL A 128 1.04 12.54 -8.37
C VAL A 128 1.64 13.34 -7.22
N GLN A 129 1.04 14.49 -6.91
CA GLN A 129 1.37 15.27 -5.73
C GLN A 129 0.38 14.92 -4.63
N VAL A 130 0.88 14.44 -3.49
CA VAL A 130 0.05 14.07 -2.34
C VAL A 130 0.31 15.09 -1.22
N PRO A 131 -0.71 15.82 -0.75
CA PRO A 131 -0.54 16.75 0.35
C PRO A 131 -0.26 15.98 1.65
N LEU A 132 0.72 16.44 2.42
CA LEU A 132 1.01 15.87 3.74
C LEU A 132 -0.03 16.36 4.75
N MET A 133 -0.35 15.50 5.71
CA MET A 133 -1.21 15.85 6.83
C MET A 133 -0.40 16.44 7.97
N GLU A 134 -1.01 17.34 8.73
CA GLU A 134 -0.42 17.87 9.97
C GLU A 134 -0.45 16.79 11.08
N PRO A 135 0.64 16.55 11.82
CA PRO A 135 0.68 15.54 12.88
C PRO A 135 -0.37 15.73 13.98
N GLU A 136 -0.82 16.97 14.18
CA GLU A 136 -1.76 17.34 15.23
C GLU A 136 -3.19 16.85 14.96
N SER A 137 -3.56 16.60 13.69
CA SER A 137 -4.93 16.19 13.32
C SER A 137 -5.35 14.85 13.92
N CYS A 138 -4.40 14.01 14.32
CA CYS A 138 -4.61 12.71 14.96
C CYS A 138 -4.28 12.72 16.47
N ARG A 139 -3.67 13.81 16.96
CA ARG A 139 -3.18 13.91 18.36
C ARG A 139 -4.20 14.54 19.32
N SER A 140 -5.24 15.18 18.82
CA SER A 140 -6.23 15.89 19.64
C SER A 140 -6.97 15.00 20.65
N SER A 141 -6.85 13.67 20.53
CA SER A 141 -7.49 12.68 21.41
C SER A 141 -6.52 11.97 22.36
N LEU A 142 -5.22 12.29 22.34
CA LEU A 142 -4.18 11.55 23.08
C LEU A 142 -3.91 12.18 24.46
N VAL A 143 -4.50 11.61 25.50
CA VAL A 143 -4.32 12.05 26.89
C VAL A 143 -3.53 11.01 27.69
N GLY A 144 -2.38 11.40 28.24
CA GLY A 144 -1.58 10.58 29.17
C GLY A 144 -0.36 9.87 28.55
N PRO A 145 0.52 9.28 29.40
CA PRO A 145 1.82 8.75 28.98
C PRO A 145 1.73 7.54 28.03
N LEU A 146 0.72 6.67 28.20
CA LEU A 146 0.47 5.53 27.32
C LEU A 146 0.10 5.96 25.91
N GLU A 147 -0.68 7.03 25.80
CA GLU A 147 -1.12 7.58 24.52
C GLU A 147 0.02 8.26 23.75
N VAL A 148 0.89 8.95 24.48
CA VAL A 148 2.14 9.48 23.92
C VAL A 148 3.02 8.35 23.38
N ALA A 149 3.19 7.27 24.15
CA ALA A 149 3.98 6.11 23.71
C ALA A 149 3.38 5.45 22.47
N ARG A 150 2.04 5.28 22.42
CA ARG A 150 1.34 4.76 21.25
C ARG A 150 1.55 5.63 20.01
N SER A 151 1.44 6.95 20.15
CA SER A 151 1.68 7.88 19.04
C SER A 151 3.10 7.78 18.48
N GLN A 152 4.10 7.68 19.35
CA GLN A 152 5.49 7.52 18.94
C GLN A 152 5.72 6.18 18.23
N PHE A 153 5.09 5.11 18.72
CA PHE A 153 5.13 3.80 18.08
C PHE A 153 4.52 3.84 16.68
N CYS A 154 3.29 4.35 16.55
CA CYS A 154 2.56 4.41 15.28
C CYS A 154 3.14 5.42 14.27
N GLN A 155 4.01 6.34 14.69
CA GLN A 155 4.77 7.18 13.76
C GLN A 155 5.91 6.42 13.09
N ARG A 156 6.39 5.33 13.70
CA ARG A 156 7.53 4.55 13.21
C ARG A 156 7.13 3.20 12.63
N TYR A 157 6.06 2.61 13.13
CA TYR A 157 5.59 1.28 12.78
C TYR A 157 4.12 1.33 12.34
N ASP A 158 3.77 0.41 11.45
CA ASP A 158 2.40 0.21 10.97
C ASP A 158 2.15 -1.29 10.79
N GLY A 159 0.91 -1.67 10.47
CA GLY A 159 0.50 -3.07 10.35
C GLY A 159 -0.13 -3.64 11.62
N TYR A 160 -0.56 -2.78 12.53
CA TYR A 160 -1.20 -3.13 13.81
C TYR A 160 -2.69 -2.77 13.86
N GLY A 161 -3.28 -2.45 12.70
CA GLY A 161 -4.70 -2.13 12.54
C GLY A 161 -5.14 -0.96 13.42
N ASP A 162 -6.22 -1.18 14.16
CA ASP A 162 -6.92 -0.19 14.98
C ASP A 162 -6.06 0.38 16.13
N LEU A 163 -4.93 -0.26 16.46
CA LEU A 163 -3.97 0.31 17.40
C LEU A 163 -3.44 1.67 16.92
N CYS A 164 -3.26 1.82 15.60
CA CYS A 164 -2.72 3.02 14.98
C CYS A 164 -3.78 3.85 14.24
N ALA A 165 -5.06 3.51 14.37
CA ALA A 165 -6.15 4.31 13.84
C ALA A 165 -6.29 5.63 14.64
N CYS A 166 -6.68 6.71 13.96
CA CYS A 166 -6.86 8.01 14.62
C CYS A 166 -8.20 8.14 15.36
N PHE A 167 -9.25 7.44 14.90
CA PHE A 167 -10.63 7.68 15.35
C PHE A 167 -11.26 6.49 16.08
N GLU A 168 -10.87 5.25 15.76
CA GLU A 168 -11.39 4.03 16.40
C GLU A 168 -10.23 3.23 16.97
N GLN A 169 -9.90 3.52 18.22
CA GLN A 169 -8.67 3.08 18.85
C GLN A 169 -8.90 1.90 19.77
N THR A 170 -8.14 0.81 19.58
CA THR A 170 -8.17 -0.32 20.51
C THR A 170 -7.71 0.13 21.91
N PRO A 171 -8.42 -0.26 22.99
CA PRO A 171 -7.96 0.01 24.34
C PRO A 171 -6.57 -0.57 24.62
N LEU A 172 -5.70 0.22 25.26
CA LEU A 172 -4.36 -0.22 25.66
C LEU A 172 -4.35 -1.07 26.95
N GLN A 173 -5.44 -1.03 27.71
CA GLN A 173 -5.61 -1.78 28.95
C GLN A 173 -6.55 -2.96 28.72
N ILE A 174 -6.13 -4.13 29.18
CA ILE A 174 -6.98 -5.31 29.21
C ILE A 174 -7.93 -5.14 30.40
N PRO A 175 -9.26 -5.26 30.21
CA PRO A 175 -10.18 -5.26 31.33
C PRO A 175 -9.84 -6.45 32.25
N THR A 176 -9.53 -6.14 33.50
CA THR A 176 -9.27 -7.12 34.57
C THR A 176 -10.56 -7.71 35.09
#